data_AF-A0A1J8QS87-F1
#
_entry.id   AF-A0A1J8QS87-F1
#
_cell.length_a   1.000
_cell.length_b   1.000
_cell.length_c   1.000
_cell.angle_alpha   90.00
_cell.angle_beta   90.00
_cell.angle_gamma   90.00
#
_symmetry.space_group_name_H-M   'P 1'
#
loop_
_entity.id
_entity.type
_entity.pdbx_description
1 polymer ?
#
loop_
_entity_poly.entity_id
_entity_poly.type
_entity_poly.pdbx_seq_one_letter_code
_entity_poly.pdbx_strand_id
1 'polypeptide(L)'
;MAFLRVSATSICVFILWRLIRRLRAPKSPLTHIRGPKKEHWLKGNFHRIFQDGRQYNLDMVEQYGGAVKIYALLGQEQLYISDPLALHHIVVKEQNVYEETDMFIMGNRLIFGDGLIATLGEQHRKQRKMLNPVFSLANMRNLLPVIQPIADQLRTILTAELPADGSVVEVNILPWLSRGALEYVCQAALGHSFNALDPTKENDYMDAIRTLAPSSLRLIFLRPFIPMIVRRFSLYWRNKMMDSAPSDALRNIRHVVNVMDTSSKNIFAEKKAALENDDSAGNTVNTMKGKDIMSIMLRANASSSDNDRLTDSELLGQINTIIFAGFETTTSAICRIFWILAEKQDVQARLRSEIRKAKQEYAIAQGLSGPWEDVEVPYDTLMGLPYLDAIVRETLRVYPPTSLLSRTARQSSILPLHEPIRSASGEMISAVHVPENTTLIISILAANHNKRIWGEDAEEWRAERWLSASGERRPFGDDGNSMSGASLGIKDGMKYPGVYATMMTFLGGGRACIGFKFAEMEMKQVLTTLVPRIHFALPKSPDEDGHVKEIYWKMNGLQVPVVRPPAGDNVTAQVPLDLRRVREDDFMNQPR
;
A
#
# COMPACT_ATOMS: atom_id res chain seq x y z
N MET A 1 19.42 -10.78 -34.88
CA MET A 1 18.20 -10.47 -35.68
C MET A 1 17.23 -11.65 -35.86
N ALA A 2 17.70 -12.89 -36.11
CA ALA A 2 16.81 -14.05 -36.32
C ALA A 2 15.88 -14.34 -35.10
N PHE A 3 16.41 -14.27 -33.88
CA PHE A 3 15.62 -14.50 -32.65
C PHE A 3 14.51 -13.46 -32.43
N LEU A 4 14.79 -12.18 -32.71
CA LEU A 4 13.79 -11.10 -32.62
C LEU A 4 12.67 -11.29 -33.65
N ARG A 5 13.00 -11.75 -34.87
CA ARG A 5 12.01 -12.08 -35.90
C ARG A 5 11.16 -13.29 -35.51
N VAL A 6 11.75 -14.37 -35.00
CA VAL A 6 11.01 -15.56 -34.53
C VAL A 6 10.11 -15.23 -33.33
N SER A 7 10.58 -14.37 -32.42
CA SER A 7 9.80 -13.90 -31.26
C SER A 7 8.63 -13.02 -31.68
N ALA A 8 8.85 -12.08 -32.59
CA ALA A 8 7.79 -11.24 -33.17
C ALA A 8 6.75 -12.08 -33.91
N THR A 9 7.18 -13.05 -34.74
CA THR A 9 6.28 -13.96 -35.45
C THR A 9 5.48 -14.82 -34.48
N SER A 10 6.09 -15.32 -33.40
CA SER A 10 5.39 -16.10 -32.38
C SER A 10 4.35 -15.28 -31.61
N ILE A 11 4.66 -14.00 -31.31
CA ILE A 11 3.71 -13.06 -30.71
C ILE A 11 2.55 -12.79 -31.69
N CYS A 12 2.84 -12.55 -32.97
CA CYS A 12 1.81 -12.34 -33.99
C CYS A 12 0.91 -13.58 -34.17
N VAL A 13 1.49 -14.78 -34.21
CA VAL A 13 0.75 -16.05 -34.29
C VAL A 13 -0.11 -16.25 -33.04
N PHE A 14 0.40 -15.92 -31.86
CA PHE A 14 -0.37 -16.00 -30.62
C PHE A 14 -1.53 -15.00 -30.58
N ILE A 15 -1.30 -13.75 -31.01
CA ILE A 15 -2.34 -12.73 -31.13
C ILE A 15 -3.41 -13.19 -32.12
N LEU A 16 -3.00 -13.68 -33.29
CA LEU A 16 -3.90 -14.19 -34.31
C LEU A 16 -4.70 -15.40 -33.81
N TRP A 17 -4.05 -16.36 -33.14
CA TRP A 17 -4.72 -17.51 -32.54
C TRP A 17 -5.74 -17.09 -31.48
N ARG A 18 -5.40 -16.13 -30.61
CA ARG A 18 -6.35 -15.58 -29.61
C ARG A 18 -7.53 -14.86 -30.28
N LEU A 19 -7.29 -14.10 -31.34
CA LEU A 19 -8.34 -13.43 -32.11
C LEU A 19 -9.27 -14.46 -32.78
N ILE A 20 -8.72 -15.47 -33.44
CA ILE A 20 -9.49 -16.57 -34.07
C ILE A 20 -10.29 -17.35 -33.03
N ARG A 21 -9.67 -17.71 -31.91
CA ARG A 21 -10.35 -18.43 -30.82
C ARG A 21 -11.50 -17.62 -30.25
N ARG A 22 -11.42 -16.30 -30.25
CA ARG A 22 -12.53 -15.42 -29.85
C ARG A 22 -13.62 -15.30 -30.88
N LEU A 23 -13.29 -15.15 -32.16
CA LEU A 23 -14.29 -15.12 -33.22
C LEU A 23 -15.11 -16.42 -33.25
N ARG A 24 -14.50 -17.53 -32.79
CA ARG A 24 -15.14 -18.84 -32.64
C ARG A 24 -15.72 -19.12 -31.24
N ALA A 25 -15.53 -18.22 -30.27
CA ALA A 25 -16.04 -18.44 -28.91
C ALA A 25 -17.56 -18.19 -28.88
N PRO A 26 -18.33 -18.96 -28.09
CA PRO A 26 -19.75 -18.68 -27.87
C PRO A 26 -19.95 -17.28 -27.26
N LYS A 27 -21.19 -16.76 -27.33
CA LYS A 27 -21.55 -15.46 -26.73
C LYS A 27 -21.01 -15.38 -25.31
N SER A 28 -20.38 -14.26 -24.97
CA SER A 28 -19.71 -14.15 -23.67
C SER A 28 -20.69 -14.41 -22.53
N PRO A 29 -20.30 -15.21 -21.52
CA PRO A 29 -21.14 -15.46 -20.35
C PRO A 29 -21.44 -14.18 -19.56
N LEU A 30 -20.62 -13.12 -19.70
CA LEU A 30 -20.83 -11.83 -19.03
C LEU A 30 -21.68 -10.85 -19.87
N THR A 31 -22.29 -11.30 -20.97
CA THR A 31 -23.12 -10.44 -21.85
C THR A 31 -24.25 -9.74 -21.11
N HIS A 32 -24.84 -10.39 -20.11
CA HIS A 32 -25.94 -9.88 -19.30
C HIS A 32 -25.53 -8.78 -18.30
N ILE A 33 -24.24 -8.60 -18.02
CA ILE A 33 -23.74 -7.60 -17.07
C ILE A 33 -23.47 -6.29 -17.80
N ARG A 34 -23.95 -5.18 -17.24
CA ARG A 34 -23.72 -3.83 -17.78
C ARG A 34 -22.32 -3.34 -17.48
N GLY A 35 -21.90 -2.37 -18.28
CA GLY A 35 -20.69 -1.62 -18.06
C GLY A 35 -20.38 -0.69 -19.21
N PRO A 36 -19.28 0.06 -19.12
CA PRO A 36 -18.90 1.03 -20.13
C PRO A 36 -18.71 0.37 -21.50
N LYS A 37 -19.11 1.08 -22.57
CA LYS A 37 -18.92 0.62 -23.95
C LYS A 37 -17.42 0.42 -24.23
N LYS A 38 -17.12 -0.52 -25.13
CA LYS A 38 -15.75 -0.76 -25.57
C LYS A 38 -15.28 0.41 -26.42
N GLU A 39 -14.33 1.19 -25.91
CA GLU A 39 -13.78 2.37 -26.61
C GLU A 39 -12.70 2.00 -27.61
N HIS A 40 -11.76 1.11 -27.23
CA HIS A 40 -10.63 0.73 -28.08
C HIS A 40 -10.60 -0.77 -28.37
N TRP A 41 -10.30 -1.16 -29.62
CA TRP A 41 -10.28 -2.58 -30.03
C TRP A 41 -9.24 -3.42 -29.26
N LEU A 42 -8.03 -2.87 -29.09
CA LEU A 42 -6.90 -3.47 -28.36
C LEU A 42 -6.97 -3.30 -26.84
N LYS A 43 -7.15 -2.07 -26.32
CA LYS A 43 -7.07 -1.79 -24.87
C LYS A 43 -8.41 -1.87 -24.14
N GLY A 44 -9.53 -1.95 -24.88
CA GLY A 44 -10.87 -1.80 -24.29
C GLY A 44 -10.99 -0.48 -23.55
N ASN A 45 -11.61 -0.49 -22.37
CA ASN A 45 -11.74 0.66 -21.46
C ASN A 45 -10.91 0.49 -20.16
N PHE A 46 -10.18 -0.62 -20.02
CA PHE A 46 -9.30 -0.87 -18.86
C PHE A 46 -8.20 0.20 -18.68
N HIS A 47 -7.78 0.88 -19.74
CA HIS A 47 -6.78 1.94 -19.65
C HIS A 47 -7.29 3.18 -18.89
N ARG A 48 -8.59 3.52 -19.01
CA ARG A 48 -9.21 4.68 -18.33
C ARG A 48 -9.21 4.52 -16.82
N ILE A 49 -9.30 3.27 -16.34
CA ILE A 49 -9.19 2.91 -14.93
C ILE A 49 -7.88 3.44 -14.31
N PHE A 50 -6.80 3.57 -15.10
CA PHE A 50 -5.49 4.05 -14.62
C PHE A 50 -5.14 5.47 -15.10
N GLN A 51 -5.61 5.88 -16.29
CA GLN A 51 -5.29 7.19 -16.87
C GLN A 51 -6.16 8.30 -16.28
N ASP A 52 -7.48 8.09 -16.30
CA ASP A 52 -8.45 9.03 -15.72
C ASP A 52 -8.60 8.78 -14.21
N GLY A 53 -8.11 7.62 -13.75
CA GLY A 53 -7.79 7.35 -12.36
C GLY A 53 -9.03 7.34 -11.47
N ARG A 54 -9.00 8.14 -10.40
CA ARG A 54 -10.00 8.14 -9.34
C ARG A 54 -11.42 8.42 -9.86
N GLN A 55 -11.60 9.51 -10.62
CA GLN A 55 -12.94 9.97 -11.02
C GLN A 55 -13.66 8.92 -11.87
N TYR A 56 -13.00 8.40 -12.90
CA TYR A 56 -13.57 7.37 -13.77
C TYR A 56 -14.02 6.11 -13.00
N ASN A 57 -13.27 5.72 -11.96
CA ASN A 57 -13.63 4.57 -11.14
C ASN A 57 -14.87 4.82 -10.28
N LEU A 58 -15.01 6.02 -9.72
CA LEU A 58 -16.17 6.41 -8.90
C LEU A 58 -17.42 6.58 -9.78
N ASP A 59 -17.31 7.33 -10.88
CA ASP A 59 -18.40 7.53 -11.85
C ASP A 59 -18.94 6.20 -12.39
N MET A 60 -18.04 5.25 -12.66
CA MET A 60 -18.42 3.93 -13.16
C MET A 60 -19.27 3.16 -12.15
N VAL A 61 -18.92 3.20 -10.86
CA VAL A 61 -19.70 2.49 -9.84
C VAL A 61 -20.99 3.22 -9.52
N GLU A 62 -21.00 4.55 -9.54
CA GLU A 62 -22.23 5.34 -9.42
C GLU A 62 -23.22 5.04 -10.55
N GLN A 63 -22.72 4.87 -11.78
CA GLN A 63 -23.57 4.59 -12.95
C GLN A 63 -24.08 3.15 -13.03
N TYR A 64 -23.24 2.16 -12.69
CA TYR A 64 -23.53 0.74 -12.96
C TYR A 64 -23.74 -0.12 -11.70
N GLY A 65 -23.40 0.39 -10.52
CA GLY A 65 -23.48 -0.32 -9.24
C GLY A 65 -22.21 -1.13 -8.92
N GLY A 66 -22.32 -1.98 -7.90
CA GLY A 66 -21.18 -2.69 -7.28
C GLY A 66 -20.55 -3.82 -8.08
N ALA A 67 -21.07 -4.15 -9.27
CA ALA A 67 -20.51 -5.17 -10.16
C ALA A 67 -20.66 -4.74 -11.63
N VAL A 68 -19.54 -4.55 -12.31
CA VAL A 68 -19.48 -3.92 -13.64
C VAL A 68 -18.62 -4.74 -14.59
N LYS A 69 -19.09 -4.93 -15.83
CA LYS A 69 -18.28 -5.54 -16.89
C LYS A 69 -17.38 -4.50 -17.54
N ILE A 70 -16.10 -4.82 -17.67
CA ILE A 70 -15.12 -3.99 -18.36
C ILE A 70 -14.37 -4.80 -19.44
N TYR A 71 -13.74 -4.08 -20.36
CA TYR A 71 -12.95 -4.65 -21.45
C TYR A 71 -11.47 -4.33 -21.28
N ALA A 72 -10.66 -5.37 -21.12
CA ALA A 72 -9.21 -5.34 -21.03
C ALA A 72 -8.53 -5.69 -22.37
N LEU A 73 -7.23 -5.99 -22.32
CA LEU A 73 -6.40 -6.24 -23.50
C LEU A 73 -6.98 -7.29 -24.44
N LEU A 74 -6.84 -7.01 -25.74
CA LEU A 74 -7.43 -7.73 -26.86
C LEU A 74 -8.96 -7.82 -26.77
N GLY A 75 -9.63 -7.08 -25.87
CA GLY A 75 -11.07 -7.10 -25.58
C GLY A 75 -11.51 -8.12 -24.52
N GLN A 76 -10.58 -8.58 -23.65
CA GLN A 76 -10.92 -9.59 -22.65
C GLN A 76 -11.95 -9.01 -21.69
N GLU A 77 -13.02 -9.74 -21.42
CA GLU A 77 -14.03 -9.29 -20.48
C GLU A 77 -13.56 -9.60 -19.06
N GLN A 78 -13.69 -8.63 -18.16
CA GLN A 78 -13.36 -8.73 -16.75
C GLN A 78 -14.50 -8.17 -15.91
N LEU A 79 -14.56 -8.55 -14.64
CA LEU A 79 -15.54 -8.04 -13.68
C LEU A 79 -14.88 -7.07 -12.71
N TYR A 80 -15.36 -5.84 -12.65
CA TYR A 80 -15.00 -4.87 -11.65
C TYR A 80 -15.99 -4.95 -10.48
N ILE A 81 -15.52 -5.29 -9.29
CA ILE A 81 -16.35 -5.60 -8.13
C ILE A 81 -16.01 -4.67 -6.96
N SER A 82 -17.05 -4.06 -6.40
CA SER A 82 -17.00 -3.24 -5.18
C SER A 82 -18.15 -3.53 -4.20
N ASP A 83 -19.08 -4.42 -4.54
CA ASP A 83 -20.18 -4.84 -3.66
C ASP A 83 -19.66 -5.56 -2.39
N PRO A 84 -20.13 -5.20 -1.18
CA PRO A 84 -19.59 -5.75 0.07
C PRO A 84 -19.79 -7.26 0.23
N LEU A 85 -20.93 -7.82 -0.19
CA LEU A 85 -21.19 -9.26 -0.09
C LEU A 85 -20.34 -10.02 -1.11
N ALA A 86 -20.23 -9.50 -2.33
CA ALA A 86 -19.37 -10.05 -3.36
C ALA A 86 -17.90 -10.05 -2.92
N LEU A 87 -17.41 -8.94 -2.34
CA LEU A 87 -16.04 -8.86 -1.84
C LEU A 87 -15.81 -9.81 -0.66
N HIS A 88 -16.74 -9.92 0.28
CA HIS A 88 -16.67 -10.93 1.36
C HIS A 88 -16.59 -12.35 0.78
N HIS A 89 -17.40 -12.64 -0.24
CA HIS A 89 -17.39 -13.93 -0.90
C HIS A 89 -16.04 -14.23 -1.58
N ILE A 90 -15.46 -13.25 -2.30
CA ILE A 90 -14.18 -13.38 -2.99
C ILE A 90 -13.01 -13.56 -2.03
N VAL A 91 -12.91 -12.74 -0.98
CA VAL A 91 -11.69 -12.71 -0.15
C VAL A 91 -11.77 -13.57 1.11
N VAL A 92 -12.98 -13.90 1.59
CA VAL A 92 -13.19 -14.68 2.82
C VAL A 92 -13.77 -16.06 2.52
N LYS A 93 -15.00 -16.11 1.98
CA LYS A 93 -15.78 -17.36 1.89
C LYS A 93 -15.21 -18.35 0.88
N GLU A 94 -14.94 -17.88 -0.34
CA GLU A 94 -14.48 -18.70 -1.47
C GLU A 94 -13.09 -18.29 -1.95
N GLN A 95 -12.22 -17.88 -1.02
CA GLN A 95 -10.86 -17.41 -1.34
C GLN A 95 -10.00 -18.41 -2.15
N ASN A 96 -10.29 -19.72 -2.07
CA ASN A 96 -9.59 -20.75 -2.86
C ASN A 96 -10.09 -20.83 -4.31
N VAL A 97 -11.31 -20.34 -4.59
CA VAL A 97 -11.85 -20.20 -5.95
C VAL A 97 -11.27 -18.95 -6.59
N TYR A 98 -11.07 -17.87 -5.83
CA TYR A 98 -10.59 -16.59 -6.33
C TYR A 98 -9.14 -16.34 -5.94
N GLU A 99 -8.22 -16.79 -6.77
CA GLU A 99 -6.78 -16.64 -6.53
C GLU A 99 -6.18 -15.44 -7.27
N GLU A 100 -4.98 -15.04 -6.91
CA GLU A 100 -4.17 -14.06 -7.63
C GLU A 100 -3.90 -14.57 -9.05
N THR A 101 -3.80 -13.61 -9.97
CA THR A 101 -3.51 -13.92 -11.37
C THR A 101 -2.13 -14.57 -11.52
N ASP A 102 -1.97 -15.45 -12.50
CA ASP A 102 -0.68 -16.07 -12.82
C ASP A 102 0.42 -15.02 -13.08
N MET A 103 0.05 -13.90 -13.70
CA MET A 103 0.96 -12.78 -13.97
C MET A 103 1.49 -12.16 -12.68
N PHE A 104 0.60 -11.95 -11.69
CA PHE A 104 0.98 -11.39 -10.40
C PHE A 104 1.94 -12.32 -9.66
N ILE A 105 1.59 -13.60 -9.55
CA ILE A 105 2.41 -14.60 -8.83
C ILE A 105 3.77 -14.80 -9.49
N MET A 106 3.80 -15.04 -10.81
CA MET A 106 5.06 -15.28 -11.51
C MET A 106 5.93 -14.01 -11.60
N GLY A 107 5.32 -12.84 -11.78
CA GLY A 107 6.04 -11.57 -11.80
C GLY A 107 6.68 -11.26 -10.45
N ASN A 108 5.93 -11.39 -9.37
CA ASN A 108 6.45 -11.19 -8.02
C ASN A 108 7.53 -12.23 -7.67
N ARG A 109 7.37 -13.49 -8.10
CA ARG A 109 8.41 -14.51 -7.89
C ARG A 109 9.73 -14.17 -8.58
N LEU A 110 9.68 -13.58 -9.77
CA LEU A 110 10.88 -13.13 -10.50
C LEU A 110 11.58 -11.95 -9.82
N ILE A 111 10.83 -11.11 -9.10
CA ILE A 111 11.37 -9.87 -8.50
C ILE A 111 11.81 -10.11 -7.06
N PHE A 112 10.94 -10.73 -6.26
CA PHE A 112 11.11 -10.84 -4.81
C PHE A 112 11.55 -12.24 -4.36
N GLY A 113 11.43 -13.26 -5.20
CA GLY A 113 11.65 -14.66 -4.83
C GLY A 113 10.39 -15.32 -4.25
N ASP A 114 10.56 -16.42 -3.53
CA ASP A 114 9.46 -17.24 -2.97
C ASP A 114 8.89 -16.65 -1.66
N GLY A 115 8.66 -15.33 -1.65
CA GLY A 115 8.06 -14.58 -0.55
C GLY A 115 6.52 -14.68 -0.51
N LEU A 116 5.91 -14.17 0.56
CA LEU A 116 4.46 -14.27 0.80
C LEU A 116 3.62 -13.69 -0.35
N ILE A 117 4.10 -12.64 -1.01
CA ILE A 117 3.39 -12.00 -2.15
C ILE A 117 3.41 -12.85 -3.43
N ALA A 118 4.31 -13.84 -3.51
CA ALA A 118 4.59 -14.63 -4.71
C ALA A 118 4.14 -16.10 -4.58
N THR A 119 3.42 -16.46 -3.52
CA THR A 119 2.96 -17.83 -3.26
C THR A 119 1.43 -17.93 -3.21
N LEU A 120 0.91 -19.15 -3.39
CA LEU A 120 -0.51 -19.51 -3.36
C LEU A 120 -0.74 -20.73 -2.44
N GLY A 121 -2.01 -21.04 -2.16
CA GLY A 121 -2.43 -22.29 -1.52
C GLY A 121 -1.79 -22.58 -0.16
N GLU A 122 -1.43 -23.84 0.07
CA GLU A 122 -0.80 -24.31 1.31
C GLU A 122 0.49 -23.57 1.63
N GLN A 123 1.32 -23.31 0.62
CA GLN A 123 2.60 -22.64 0.81
C GLN A 123 2.41 -21.21 1.33
N HIS A 124 1.48 -20.46 0.73
CA HIS A 124 1.12 -19.13 1.22
C HIS A 124 0.57 -19.19 2.66
N ARG A 125 -0.26 -20.19 2.98
CA ARG A 125 -0.82 -20.35 4.33
C ARG A 125 0.26 -20.63 5.37
N LYS A 126 1.22 -21.50 5.03
CA LYS A 126 2.39 -21.83 5.85
C LYS A 126 3.24 -20.59 6.14
N GLN A 127 3.62 -19.85 5.10
CA GLN A 127 4.37 -18.60 5.24
C GLN A 127 3.62 -17.57 6.10
N ARG A 128 2.30 -17.40 5.86
CA ARG A 128 1.47 -16.47 6.63
C ARG A 128 1.37 -16.87 8.10
N LYS A 129 1.21 -18.15 8.41
CA LYS A 129 1.18 -18.66 9.79
C LYS A 129 2.47 -18.32 10.53
N MET A 130 3.62 -18.41 9.86
CA MET A 130 4.92 -18.04 10.42
C MET A 130 5.08 -16.53 10.64
N LEU A 131 4.55 -15.70 9.73
CA LEU A 131 4.70 -14.25 9.80
C LEU A 131 3.67 -13.55 10.71
N ASN A 132 2.47 -14.10 10.91
CA ASN A 132 1.43 -13.44 11.72
C ASN A 132 1.87 -13.09 13.16
N PRO A 133 2.56 -13.97 13.92
CA PRO A 133 2.99 -13.66 15.29
C PRO A 133 3.93 -12.46 15.37
N VAL A 134 4.70 -12.22 14.32
CA VAL A 134 5.61 -11.08 14.20
C VAL A 134 4.84 -9.77 14.35
N PHE A 135 3.70 -9.64 13.69
CA PHE A 135 2.86 -8.43 13.70
C PHE A 135 1.85 -8.39 14.86
N SER A 136 2.13 -9.14 15.93
CA SER A 136 1.32 -9.14 17.16
C SER A 136 1.40 -7.81 17.90
N LEU A 137 0.38 -7.51 18.72
CA LEU A 137 0.33 -6.30 19.53
C LEU A 137 1.54 -6.18 20.49
N ALA A 138 1.94 -7.31 21.09
CA ALA A 138 3.09 -7.35 22.00
C ALA A 138 4.39 -6.93 21.28
N ASN A 139 4.59 -7.40 20.05
CA ASN A 139 5.74 -7.01 19.25
C ASN A 139 5.65 -5.55 18.80
N MET A 140 4.47 -5.03 18.45
CA MET A 140 4.32 -3.60 18.10
C MET A 140 4.76 -2.68 19.24
N ARG A 141 4.37 -3.01 20.50
CA ARG A 141 4.84 -2.26 21.68
C ARG A 141 6.36 -2.27 21.82
N ASN A 142 7.01 -3.40 21.52
CA ASN A 142 8.46 -3.55 21.57
C ASN A 142 9.19 -2.89 20.39
N LEU A 143 8.54 -2.73 19.24
CA LEU A 143 9.12 -2.10 18.05
C LEU A 143 9.07 -0.58 18.12
N LEU A 144 8.09 0.02 18.80
CA LEU A 144 7.96 1.49 18.85
C LEU A 144 9.26 2.20 19.29
N PRO A 145 9.94 1.78 20.38
CA PRO A 145 11.20 2.42 20.80
C PRO A 145 12.36 2.23 19.80
N VAL A 146 12.31 1.18 18.96
CA VAL A 146 13.33 0.97 17.91
C VAL A 146 13.17 2.01 16.81
N ILE A 147 11.94 2.42 16.53
CA ILE A 147 11.63 3.27 15.38
C ILE A 147 11.46 4.75 15.73
N GLN A 148 11.29 5.08 17.00
CA GLN A 148 11.24 6.47 17.50
C GLN A 148 12.47 7.30 17.11
N PRO A 149 13.72 6.79 17.27
CA PRO A 149 14.92 7.52 16.85
C PRO A 149 14.95 7.88 15.35
N ILE A 150 14.32 7.06 14.50
CA ILE A 150 14.23 7.31 13.05
C ILE A 150 13.38 8.56 12.78
N ALA A 151 12.28 8.72 13.53
CA ALA A 151 11.43 9.90 13.45
C ALA A 151 12.21 11.16 13.84
N ASP A 152 13.02 11.08 14.89
CA ASP A 152 13.83 12.19 15.38
C ASP A 152 14.99 12.56 14.45
N GLN A 153 15.60 11.57 13.79
CA GLN A 153 16.57 11.82 12.72
C GLN A 153 15.91 12.57 11.55
N LEU A 154 14.77 12.07 11.06
CA LEU A 154 14.00 12.72 10.01
C LEU A 154 13.60 14.16 10.38
N ARG A 155 13.12 14.36 11.61
CA ARG A 155 12.82 15.67 12.19
C ARG A 155 14.04 16.58 12.17
N THR A 156 15.18 16.10 12.67
CA THR A 156 16.42 16.88 12.76
C THR A 156 16.84 17.37 11.39
N ILE A 157 16.84 16.49 10.39
CA ILE A 157 17.15 16.83 8.99
C ILE A 157 16.20 17.90 8.47
N LEU A 158 14.89 17.68 8.56
CA LEU A 158 13.91 18.63 8.03
C LEU A 158 13.97 19.99 8.74
N THR A 159 14.22 20.02 10.05
CA THR A 159 14.33 21.28 10.81
C THR A 159 15.65 22.01 10.62
N ALA A 160 16.72 21.32 10.20
CA ALA A 160 18.01 21.93 9.90
C ALA A 160 17.93 22.85 8.68
N GLU A 161 17.06 22.52 7.72
CA GLU A 161 16.77 23.34 6.53
C GLU A 161 15.89 24.56 6.85
N LEU A 162 15.28 24.64 8.05
CA LEU A 162 14.33 25.70 8.40
C LEU A 162 15.02 26.90 9.07
N PRO A 163 14.95 28.09 8.46
CA PRO A 163 15.52 29.32 9.00
C PRO A 163 15.02 29.64 10.41
N ALA A 164 15.91 30.19 11.23
CA ALA A 164 15.59 30.59 12.60
C ALA A 164 14.67 31.82 12.67
N ASP A 165 14.64 32.64 11.61
CA ASP A 165 13.77 33.82 11.49
C ASP A 165 12.30 33.47 11.23
N GLY A 166 11.98 32.18 11.05
CA GLY A 166 10.62 31.69 10.83
C GLY A 166 10.10 31.95 9.42
N SER A 167 11.00 32.25 8.47
CA SER A 167 10.71 32.27 7.03
C SER A 167 10.35 30.88 6.51
N VAL A 168 9.67 30.87 5.37
CA VAL A 168 9.14 29.66 4.72
C VAL A 168 10.17 29.14 3.73
N VAL A 169 10.38 27.83 3.71
CA VAL A 169 11.21 27.12 2.73
C VAL A 169 10.36 26.06 2.05
N GLU A 170 10.38 26.04 0.72
CA GLU A 170 9.75 24.96 -0.03
C GLU A 170 10.63 23.71 0.03
N VAL A 171 10.07 22.60 0.49
CA VAL A 171 10.76 21.30 0.59
C VAL A 171 9.91 20.22 -0.06
N ASN A 172 10.49 19.46 -0.98
CA ASN A 172 9.89 18.21 -1.44
C ASN A 172 10.01 17.16 -0.33
N ILE A 173 8.90 16.86 0.36
CA ILE A 173 8.91 15.95 1.51
C ILE A 173 8.96 14.47 1.10
N LEU A 174 8.58 14.13 -0.14
CA LEU A 174 8.46 12.74 -0.59
C LEU A 174 9.80 11.97 -0.51
N PRO A 175 10.94 12.51 -0.96
CA PRO A 175 12.23 11.83 -0.81
C PRO A 175 12.61 11.55 0.65
N TRP A 176 12.29 12.43 1.58
CA TRP A 176 12.62 12.27 3.00
C TRP A 176 11.72 11.24 3.67
N LEU A 177 10.41 11.31 3.44
CA LEU A 177 9.46 10.34 3.96
C LEU A 177 9.71 8.95 3.39
N SER A 178 10.09 8.86 2.12
CA SER A 178 10.46 7.60 1.48
C SER A 178 11.73 6.98 2.10
N ARG A 179 12.76 7.79 2.37
CA ARG A 179 13.98 7.34 3.07
C ARG A 179 13.65 6.90 4.50
N GLY A 180 12.82 7.67 5.20
CA GLY A 180 12.34 7.33 6.54
C GLY A 180 11.62 5.98 6.54
N ALA A 181 10.61 5.79 5.68
CA ALA A 181 9.84 4.55 5.60
C ALA A 181 10.71 3.32 5.27
N LEU A 182 11.74 3.49 4.43
CA LEU A 182 12.73 2.43 4.20
C LEU A 182 13.50 2.11 5.49
N GLU A 183 13.97 3.14 6.20
CA GLU A 183 14.70 2.97 7.45
C GLU A 183 13.83 2.31 8.53
N TYR A 184 12.56 2.71 8.65
CA TYR A 184 11.55 2.10 9.53
C TYR A 184 11.44 0.60 9.28
N VAL A 185 11.14 0.20 8.04
CA VAL A 185 10.95 -1.21 7.72
C VAL A 185 12.26 -2.00 7.83
N CYS A 186 13.40 -1.45 7.45
CA CYS A 186 14.67 -2.17 7.52
C CYS A 186 15.14 -2.38 8.96
N GLN A 187 15.04 -1.36 9.83
CA GLN A 187 15.41 -1.53 11.24
C GLN A 187 14.39 -2.38 12.00
N ALA A 188 13.10 -2.14 11.83
CA ALA A 188 12.08 -2.92 12.53
C ALA A 188 12.01 -4.36 12.03
N ALA A 189 12.09 -4.57 10.71
CA ALA A 189 11.96 -5.90 10.11
C ALA A 189 13.26 -6.70 10.15
N LEU A 190 14.40 -6.06 9.89
CA LEU A 190 15.66 -6.76 9.69
C LEU A 190 16.68 -6.44 10.77
N GLY A 191 16.42 -5.48 11.67
CA GLY A 191 17.43 -4.98 12.59
C GLY A 191 18.69 -4.51 11.87
N HIS A 192 18.53 -3.98 10.65
CA HIS A 192 19.60 -3.50 9.79
C HIS A 192 19.30 -2.07 9.35
N SER A 193 20.29 -1.20 9.43
CA SER A 193 20.20 0.17 8.96
C SER A 193 20.92 0.31 7.63
N PHE A 194 20.21 0.82 6.62
CA PHE A 194 20.84 1.23 5.37
C PHE A 194 21.36 2.67 5.43
N ASN A 195 21.25 3.33 6.59
CA ASN A 195 21.51 4.75 6.77
C ASN A 195 20.79 5.60 5.70
N ALA A 196 19.55 5.24 5.36
CA ALA A 196 18.84 5.85 4.22
C ALA A 196 18.58 7.35 4.42
N LEU A 197 18.54 7.81 5.68
CA LEU A 197 18.36 9.20 6.07
C LEU A 197 19.64 10.04 6.03
N ASP A 198 20.83 9.44 5.91
CA ASP A 198 22.09 10.17 5.83
C ASP A 198 22.21 10.87 4.47
N PRO A 199 22.16 12.22 4.41
CA PRO A 199 22.24 12.95 3.13
C PRO A 199 23.61 12.83 2.46
N THR A 200 24.65 12.43 3.20
CA THR A 200 26.03 12.38 2.71
C THR A 200 26.38 11.05 2.05
N LYS A 201 25.52 10.04 2.18
CA LYS A 201 25.76 8.69 1.67
C LYS A 201 24.88 8.37 0.48
N GLU A 202 25.53 7.93 -0.60
CA GLU A 202 24.84 7.24 -1.68
C GLU A 202 24.33 5.89 -1.16
N ASN A 203 23.11 5.52 -1.59
CA ASN A 203 22.46 4.31 -1.13
C ASN A 203 21.89 3.56 -2.34
N ASP A 204 22.73 2.69 -2.90
CA ASP A 204 22.42 1.86 -4.06
C ASP A 204 21.11 1.09 -3.87
N TYR A 205 20.81 0.62 -2.66
CA TYR A 205 19.58 -0.09 -2.35
C TYR A 205 18.36 0.82 -2.48
N MET A 206 18.44 2.03 -1.92
CA MET A 206 17.37 3.03 -1.98
C MET A 206 17.10 3.48 -3.41
N ASP A 207 18.16 3.75 -4.17
CA ASP A 207 18.05 4.19 -5.55
C ASP A 207 17.50 3.08 -6.44
N ALA A 208 17.95 1.84 -6.23
CA ALA A 208 17.39 0.66 -6.88
C ALA A 208 15.88 0.55 -6.59
N ILE A 209 15.48 0.47 -5.33
CA ILE A 209 14.09 0.17 -4.97
C ILE A 209 13.11 1.27 -5.43
N ARG A 210 13.53 2.54 -5.43
CA ARG A 210 12.73 3.66 -5.97
C ARG A 210 12.45 3.55 -7.46
N THR A 211 13.35 2.94 -8.22
CA THR A 211 13.15 2.77 -9.67
C THR A 211 12.24 1.59 -10.01
N LEU A 212 11.91 0.73 -9.05
CA LEU A 212 11.14 -0.50 -9.24
C LEU A 212 9.72 -0.21 -9.74
N ALA A 213 8.94 0.59 -9.01
CA ALA A 213 7.57 0.96 -9.38
C ALA A 213 7.48 1.68 -10.75
N PRO A 214 8.22 2.77 -11.03
CA PRO A 214 8.12 3.44 -12.34
C PRO A 214 8.59 2.55 -13.50
N SER A 215 9.64 1.74 -13.32
CA SER A 215 10.08 0.79 -14.35
C SER A 215 9.03 -0.30 -14.59
N SER A 216 8.39 -0.78 -13.52
CA SER A 216 7.30 -1.74 -13.56
C SER A 216 6.08 -1.23 -14.34
N LEU A 217 5.70 0.04 -14.15
CA LEU A 217 4.58 0.67 -14.85
C LEU A 217 4.83 0.82 -16.35
N ARG A 218 6.07 1.15 -16.76
CA ARG A 218 6.47 1.19 -18.18
C ARG A 218 6.32 -0.17 -18.86
N LEU A 219 6.35 -1.27 -18.11
CA LEU A 219 6.24 -2.65 -18.59
C LEU A 219 4.82 -3.23 -18.45
N ILE A 220 3.80 -2.43 -18.11
CA ILE A 220 2.44 -2.92 -17.82
C ILE A 220 1.81 -3.71 -18.99
N PHE A 221 2.12 -3.35 -20.24
CA PHE A 221 1.62 -4.08 -21.42
C PHE A 221 2.36 -5.40 -21.68
N LEU A 222 3.58 -5.56 -21.17
CA LEU A 222 4.36 -6.80 -21.27
C LEU A 222 3.99 -7.80 -20.16
N ARG A 223 3.50 -7.32 -19.01
CA ARG A 223 3.14 -8.14 -17.85
C ARG A 223 2.21 -9.33 -18.19
N PRO A 224 1.13 -9.20 -18.97
CA PRO A 224 0.27 -10.33 -19.33
C PRO A 224 0.98 -11.48 -20.04
N PHE A 225 2.15 -11.24 -20.63
CA PHE A 225 2.95 -12.26 -21.31
C PHE A 225 3.95 -12.98 -20.37
N ILE A 226 4.17 -12.49 -19.14
CA ILE A 226 5.08 -13.12 -18.16
C ILE A 226 4.77 -14.62 -17.98
N PRO A 227 3.52 -15.05 -17.77
CA PRO A 227 3.24 -16.47 -17.59
C PRO A 227 3.59 -17.33 -18.80
N MET A 228 3.39 -16.78 -20.00
CA MET A 228 3.79 -17.47 -21.23
C MET A 228 5.31 -17.60 -21.30
N ILE A 229 6.04 -16.51 -21.00
CA ILE A 229 7.50 -16.48 -21.05
C ILE A 229 8.09 -17.47 -20.04
N VAL A 230 7.62 -17.42 -18.79
CA VAL A 230 8.12 -18.27 -17.70
C VAL A 230 7.81 -19.75 -17.94
N ARG A 231 6.62 -20.08 -18.46
CA ARG A 231 6.22 -21.48 -18.72
C ARG A 231 6.87 -22.09 -19.98
N ARG A 232 7.20 -21.28 -20.99
CA ARG A 232 7.67 -21.77 -22.31
C ARG A 232 9.18 -21.70 -22.50
N PHE A 233 9.89 -20.78 -21.83
CA PHE A 233 11.33 -20.58 -22.04
C PHE A 233 12.15 -21.00 -20.81
N SER A 234 13.25 -21.72 -21.06
CA SER A 234 14.21 -22.08 -20.02
C SER A 234 14.88 -20.84 -19.41
N LEU A 235 15.47 -20.99 -18.22
CA LEU A 235 16.19 -19.90 -17.54
C LEU A 235 17.26 -19.26 -18.46
N TYR A 236 18.00 -20.09 -19.21
CA TYR A 236 19.00 -19.64 -20.17
C TYR A 236 18.40 -18.67 -21.21
N TRP A 237 17.29 -19.04 -21.85
CA TRP A 237 16.65 -18.21 -22.87
C TRP A 237 16.03 -16.95 -22.28
N ARG A 238 15.47 -17.03 -21.07
CA ARG A 238 14.94 -15.85 -20.36
C ARG A 238 16.04 -14.83 -20.07
N ASN A 239 17.21 -15.28 -19.59
CA ASN A 239 18.35 -14.40 -19.35
C ASN A 239 18.86 -13.77 -20.65
N LYS A 240 19.03 -14.58 -21.70
CA LYS A 240 19.47 -14.09 -23.02
C LYS A 240 18.50 -13.07 -23.63
N MET A 241 17.19 -13.26 -23.43
CA MET A 241 16.16 -12.29 -23.83
C MET A 241 16.33 -10.97 -23.09
N MET A 242 16.57 -11.02 -21.77
CA MET A 242 16.82 -9.84 -20.95
C MET A 242 18.11 -9.11 -21.35
N ASP A 243 19.20 -9.84 -21.61
CA ASP A 243 20.48 -9.29 -22.08
C ASP A 243 20.32 -8.56 -23.42
N SER A 244 19.49 -9.10 -24.31
CA SER A 244 19.31 -8.59 -25.67
C SER A 244 18.19 -7.55 -25.81
N ALA A 245 17.43 -7.27 -24.73
CA ALA A 245 16.27 -6.40 -24.80
C ALA A 245 16.66 -4.91 -24.85
N PRO A 246 16.21 -4.14 -25.86
CA PRO A 246 16.55 -2.72 -26.00
C PRO A 246 15.66 -1.81 -25.12
N SER A 247 15.40 -2.20 -23.87
CA SER A 247 14.50 -1.47 -22.96
C SER A 247 15.19 -1.15 -21.64
N ASP A 248 15.38 0.14 -21.37
CA ASP A 248 15.94 0.62 -20.08
C ASP A 248 15.14 0.11 -18.89
N ALA A 249 13.81 0.07 -19.00
CA ALA A 249 12.96 -0.44 -17.92
C ALA A 249 13.25 -1.91 -17.57
N LEU A 250 13.61 -2.76 -18.53
CA LEU A 250 13.96 -4.16 -18.25
C LEU A 250 15.36 -4.27 -17.62
N ARG A 251 16.30 -3.44 -18.07
CA ARG A 251 17.64 -3.33 -17.46
C ARG A 251 17.54 -2.86 -16.01
N ASN A 252 16.74 -1.82 -15.75
CA ASN A 252 16.50 -1.29 -14.42
C ASN A 252 15.91 -2.36 -13.51
N ILE A 253 14.82 -3.04 -13.92
CA ILE A 253 14.25 -4.13 -13.11
C ILE A 253 15.29 -5.20 -12.77
N ARG A 254 16.13 -5.61 -13.73
CA ARG A 254 17.17 -6.60 -13.45
C ARG A 254 18.23 -6.08 -12.48
N HIS A 255 18.66 -4.83 -12.64
CA HIS A 255 19.58 -4.20 -11.70
C HIS A 255 19.00 -4.17 -10.29
N VAL A 256 17.74 -3.75 -10.14
CA VAL A 256 17.03 -3.75 -8.86
C VAL A 256 16.99 -5.14 -8.23
N VAL A 257 16.60 -6.17 -8.99
CA VAL A 257 16.56 -7.54 -8.48
C VAL A 257 17.93 -8.02 -8.01
N ASN A 258 19.01 -7.69 -8.73
CA ASN A 258 20.37 -8.06 -8.33
C ASN A 258 20.80 -7.35 -7.03
N VAL A 259 20.51 -6.05 -6.89
CA VAL A 259 20.80 -5.29 -5.67
C VAL A 259 20.02 -5.87 -4.48
N MET A 260 18.71 -6.10 -4.66
CA MET A 260 17.86 -6.69 -3.63
C MET A 260 18.32 -8.09 -3.21
N ASP A 261 18.64 -8.97 -4.16
CA ASP A 261 19.13 -10.33 -3.87
C ASP A 261 20.47 -10.30 -3.13
N THR A 262 21.41 -9.44 -3.56
CA THR A 262 22.72 -9.31 -2.92
C THR A 262 22.59 -8.79 -1.49
N SER A 263 21.86 -7.69 -1.29
CA SER A 263 21.66 -7.10 0.03
C SER A 263 20.92 -8.07 0.97
N SER A 264 19.87 -8.74 0.49
CA SER A 264 19.12 -9.71 1.30
C SER A 264 19.97 -10.91 1.72
N LYS A 265 20.85 -11.42 0.84
CA LYS A 265 21.78 -12.50 1.17
C LYS A 265 22.79 -12.09 2.24
N ASN A 266 23.33 -10.88 2.14
CA ASN A 266 24.28 -10.37 3.13
C ASN A 266 23.62 -10.23 4.50
N ILE A 267 22.45 -9.57 4.56
CA ILE A 267 21.67 -9.40 5.81
C ILE A 267 21.29 -10.77 6.40
N PHE A 268 20.86 -11.71 5.56
CA PHE A 268 20.50 -13.05 5.99
C PHE A 268 21.69 -13.80 6.61
N ALA A 269 22.85 -13.76 5.95
CA ALA A 269 24.06 -14.42 6.41
C ALA A 269 24.55 -13.84 7.75
N GLU A 270 24.56 -12.51 7.88
CA GLU A 270 24.92 -11.82 9.12
C GLU A 270 24.01 -12.22 10.29
N LYS A 271 22.69 -12.26 10.06
CA LYS A 271 21.72 -12.63 11.09
C LYS A 271 21.78 -14.10 11.48
N LYS A 272 21.96 -14.99 10.51
CA LYS A 272 22.10 -16.42 10.77
C LYS A 272 23.33 -16.69 11.63
N ALA A 273 24.47 -16.10 11.28
CA ALA A 273 25.69 -16.19 12.07
C ALA A 273 25.53 -15.58 13.48
N ALA A 274 24.82 -14.47 13.62
CA ALA A 274 24.57 -13.85 14.92
C ALA A 274 23.73 -14.74 15.86
N LEU A 275 22.69 -15.41 15.32
CA LEU A 275 21.85 -16.32 16.11
C LEU A 275 22.59 -17.58 16.54
N GLU A 276 23.40 -18.17 15.65
CA GLU A 276 24.21 -19.35 15.98
C GLU A 276 25.22 -19.06 17.11
N ASN A 277 25.78 -17.85 17.14
CA ASN A 277 26.69 -17.39 18.18
C ASN A 277 25.98 -17.06 19.52
N ASP A 278 24.77 -16.50 19.48
CA ASP A 278 23.98 -16.21 20.69
C ASP A 278 23.51 -17.51 21.39
N ASP A 279 23.10 -18.53 20.62
CA ASP A 279 22.68 -19.84 21.15
C ASP A 279 23.85 -20.63 21.79
N SER A 280 25.08 -20.41 21.33
CA SER A 280 26.27 -21.08 21.86
C SER A 280 26.93 -20.37 23.05
N ALA A 281 26.61 -19.10 23.29
CA ALA A 281 27.19 -18.29 24.37
C ALA A 281 26.31 -18.20 25.64
N GLY A 282 25.07 -18.67 25.64
CA GLY A 282 24.16 -18.63 26.80
C GLY A 282 23.90 -17.22 27.37
N ASN A 283 24.27 -16.16 26.65
CA ASN A 283 24.32 -14.80 27.16
C ASN A 283 23.05 -14.02 26.80
N THR A 284 22.18 -13.84 27.79
CA THR A 284 21.06 -12.89 27.79
C THR A 284 21.52 -11.43 27.95
N VAL A 285 22.41 -10.93 27.09
CA VAL A 285 22.89 -9.53 27.18
C VAL A 285 23.04 -8.89 25.79
N ASN A 286 21.93 -8.41 25.24
CA ASN A 286 21.83 -7.07 24.64
C ASN A 286 20.37 -6.77 24.30
N THR A 287 19.82 -5.72 24.89
CA THR A 287 18.39 -5.36 24.91
C THR A 287 17.78 -5.05 23.53
N MET A 288 18.60 -5.02 22.47
CA MET A 288 18.22 -4.83 21.06
C MET A 288 18.45 -6.05 20.15
N LYS A 289 19.26 -7.05 20.57
CA LYS A 289 19.55 -8.24 19.74
C LYS A 289 18.38 -9.23 19.83
N GLY A 290 17.63 -9.37 18.75
CA GLY A 290 16.64 -10.44 18.60
C GLY A 290 15.17 -10.07 18.80
N LYS A 291 14.82 -8.78 18.74
CA LYS A 291 13.43 -8.30 18.70
C LYS A 291 12.95 -7.92 17.29
N ASP A 292 13.84 -7.91 16.30
CA ASP A 292 13.48 -7.66 14.90
C ASP A 292 12.72 -8.84 14.28
N ILE A 293 11.93 -8.54 13.23
CA ILE A 293 11.06 -9.52 12.57
C ILE A 293 11.84 -10.72 12.05
N MET A 294 13.03 -10.50 11.49
CA MET A 294 13.87 -11.56 10.92
C MET A 294 14.33 -12.53 12.01
N SER A 295 14.77 -12.02 13.15
CA SER A 295 15.18 -12.83 14.29
C SER A 295 14.02 -13.65 14.87
N ILE A 296 12.83 -13.05 14.97
CA ILE A 296 11.60 -13.77 15.38
C ILE A 296 11.26 -14.87 14.37
N MET A 297 11.32 -14.56 13.08
CA MET A 297 11.05 -15.51 12.01
C MET A 297 12.07 -16.66 11.99
N LEU A 298 13.36 -16.38 12.13
CA LEU A 298 14.42 -17.40 12.15
C LEU A 298 14.28 -18.34 13.35
N ARG A 299 13.99 -17.81 14.55
CA ARG A 299 13.72 -18.64 15.74
C ARG A 299 12.45 -19.49 15.55
N ALA A 300 11.36 -18.88 15.08
CA ALA A 300 10.13 -19.62 14.80
C ALA A 300 10.34 -20.73 13.75
N ASN A 301 11.18 -20.46 12.74
CA ASN A 301 11.53 -21.43 11.71
C ASN A 301 12.38 -22.58 12.25
N ALA A 302 13.36 -22.29 13.10
CA ALA A 302 14.20 -23.30 13.74
C ALA A 302 13.37 -24.24 14.65
N SER A 303 12.42 -23.68 15.40
CA SER A 303 11.52 -24.44 16.28
C SER A 303 10.34 -25.12 15.55
N SER A 304 10.19 -24.93 14.24
CA SER A 304 9.11 -25.54 13.46
C SER A 304 9.42 -27.01 13.12
N SER A 305 8.38 -27.82 12.95
CA SER A 305 8.49 -29.17 12.40
C SER A 305 9.09 -29.13 10.99
N ASP A 306 9.73 -30.21 10.54
CA ASP A 306 10.35 -30.24 9.21
C ASP A 306 9.35 -29.92 8.08
N ASN A 307 8.09 -30.32 8.24
CA ASN A 307 7.01 -29.99 7.29
C ASN A 307 6.60 -28.51 7.32
N ASP A 308 6.77 -27.82 8.46
CA ASP A 308 6.42 -26.41 8.66
C ASP A 308 7.61 -25.44 8.51
N ARG A 309 8.83 -25.96 8.35
CA ARG A 309 10.04 -25.14 8.16
C ARG A 309 10.09 -24.51 6.76
N LEU A 310 10.37 -23.21 6.70
CA LEU A 310 10.72 -22.46 5.49
C LEU A 310 12.19 -22.70 5.12
N THR A 311 12.42 -22.77 3.82
CA THR A 311 13.74 -22.83 3.20
C THR A 311 14.45 -21.46 3.25
N ASP A 312 15.78 -21.46 3.16
CA ASP A 312 16.57 -20.22 3.07
C ASP A 312 16.11 -19.33 1.90
N SER A 313 15.73 -19.92 0.76
CA SER A 313 15.17 -19.18 -0.38
C SER A 313 13.83 -18.50 -0.07
N GLU A 314 12.98 -19.13 0.73
CA GLU A 314 11.69 -18.54 1.13
C GLU A 314 11.89 -17.43 2.15
N LEU A 315 12.84 -17.60 3.08
CA LEU A 315 13.21 -16.57 4.05
C LEU A 315 13.80 -15.32 3.37
N LEU A 316 14.73 -15.50 2.41
CA LEU A 316 15.22 -14.42 1.55
C LEU A 316 14.08 -13.75 0.78
N GLY A 317 13.13 -14.55 0.29
CA GLY A 317 11.93 -14.04 -0.36
C GLY A 317 11.07 -13.15 0.55
N GLN A 318 10.99 -13.48 1.84
CA GLN A 318 10.29 -12.64 2.82
C GLN A 318 11.00 -11.31 3.07
N ILE A 319 12.33 -11.29 3.15
CA ILE A 319 13.11 -10.05 3.32
C ILE A 319 12.75 -9.05 2.22
N ASN A 320 12.89 -9.48 0.96
CA ASN A 320 12.56 -8.66 -0.21
C ASN A 320 11.10 -8.19 -0.20
N THR A 321 10.17 -9.08 0.16
CA THR A 321 8.73 -8.78 0.19
C THR A 321 8.38 -7.76 1.25
N ILE A 322 8.90 -7.91 2.48
CA ILE A 322 8.58 -7.06 3.62
C ILE A 322 9.09 -5.64 3.39
N ILE A 323 10.35 -5.50 2.92
CA ILE A 323 10.94 -4.19 2.63
C ILE A 323 10.07 -3.46 1.61
N PHE A 324 9.84 -4.07 0.44
CA PHE A 324 9.06 -3.45 -0.64
C PHE A 324 7.64 -3.08 -0.21
N ALA A 325 6.92 -4.00 0.43
CA ALA A 325 5.53 -3.78 0.82
C ALA A 325 5.39 -2.68 1.90
N GLY A 326 6.34 -2.61 2.82
CA GLY A 326 6.30 -1.71 3.98
C GLY A 326 6.60 -0.25 3.63
N PHE A 327 7.53 0.02 2.70
CA PHE A 327 7.99 1.39 2.49
C PHE A 327 7.14 2.20 1.49
N GLU A 328 6.81 1.68 0.29
CA GLU A 328 6.12 2.49 -0.74
C GLU A 328 4.70 2.89 -0.30
N THR A 329 3.96 1.95 0.27
CA THR A 329 2.56 2.16 0.66
C THR A 329 2.46 3.16 1.82
N THR A 330 3.32 3.01 2.84
CA THR A 330 3.38 3.91 3.98
C THR A 330 3.89 5.29 3.58
N THR A 331 4.89 5.38 2.69
CA THR A 331 5.35 6.65 2.10
C THR A 331 4.19 7.41 1.45
N SER A 332 3.41 6.73 0.59
CA SER A 332 2.28 7.34 -0.11
C SER A 332 1.21 7.84 0.89
N ALA A 333 0.91 7.06 1.93
CA ALA A 333 -0.04 7.44 2.96
C ALA A 333 0.44 8.65 3.80
N ILE A 334 1.68 8.66 4.26
CA ILE A 334 2.23 9.77 5.05
C ILE A 334 2.31 11.05 4.21
N CYS A 335 2.79 10.95 2.97
CA CYS A 335 2.81 12.07 2.03
C CYS A 335 1.40 12.65 1.82
N ARG A 336 0.39 11.78 1.70
CA ARG A 336 -1.00 12.20 1.57
C ARG A 336 -1.48 12.94 2.80
N ILE A 337 -1.18 12.44 4.00
CA ILE A 337 -1.58 13.09 5.26
C ILE A 337 -0.96 14.49 5.33
N PHE A 338 0.35 14.65 5.10
CA PHE A 338 0.98 15.97 5.15
C PHE A 338 0.44 16.92 4.09
N TRP A 339 0.12 16.43 2.88
CA TRP A 339 -0.54 17.24 1.85
C TRP A 339 -1.92 17.74 2.32
N ILE A 340 -2.73 16.88 2.95
CA ILE A 340 -4.04 17.27 3.51
C ILE A 340 -3.87 18.26 4.67
N LEU A 341 -2.90 18.02 5.56
CA LEU A 341 -2.62 18.95 6.67
C LEU A 341 -2.13 20.31 6.14
N ALA A 342 -1.38 20.33 5.04
CA ALA A 342 -0.93 21.54 4.39
C ALA A 342 -2.06 22.33 3.72
N GLU A 343 -3.09 21.63 3.25
CA GLU A 343 -4.31 22.23 2.71
C GLU A 343 -5.25 22.71 3.83
N LYS A 344 -5.40 21.94 4.92
CA LYS A 344 -6.35 22.16 6.01
C LYS A 344 -5.66 22.59 7.30
N GLN A 345 -5.41 23.90 7.42
CA GLN A 345 -4.65 24.49 8.53
C GLN A 345 -5.36 24.36 9.89
N ASP A 346 -6.69 24.37 9.92
CA ASP A 346 -7.51 24.11 11.09
C ASP A 346 -7.33 22.68 11.62
N VAL A 347 -7.30 21.70 10.71
CA VAL A 347 -7.04 20.30 11.02
C VAL A 347 -5.63 20.14 11.57
N GLN A 348 -4.64 20.80 10.96
CA GLN A 348 -3.27 20.78 11.42
C GLN A 348 -3.12 21.36 12.82
N ALA A 349 -3.76 22.51 13.10
CA ALA A 349 -3.75 23.14 14.42
C ALA A 349 -4.40 22.26 15.50
N ARG A 350 -5.53 21.63 15.19
CA ARG A 350 -6.23 20.71 16.10
C ARG A 350 -5.40 19.47 16.42
N LEU A 351 -4.78 18.85 15.41
CA LEU A 351 -3.87 17.72 15.61
C LEU A 351 -2.68 18.12 16.48
N ARG A 352 -2.08 19.26 16.18
CA ARG A 352 -0.93 19.77 16.93
C ARG A 352 -1.28 20.01 18.41
N SER A 353 -2.44 20.58 18.70
CA SER A 353 -2.93 20.77 20.07
C SER A 353 -3.20 19.46 20.80
N GLU A 354 -3.77 18.44 20.14
CA GLU A 354 -3.94 17.10 20.73
C GLU A 354 -2.59 16.49 21.12
N ILE A 355 -1.60 16.55 20.22
CA ILE A 355 -0.26 16.00 20.46
C ILE A 355 0.41 16.73 21.63
N ARG A 356 0.33 18.06 21.67
CA ARG A 356 0.87 18.88 22.77
C ARG A 356 0.29 18.44 24.10
N LYS A 357 -1.04 18.36 24.21
CA LYS A 357 -1.74 17.95 25.43
C LYS A 357 -1.26 16.57 25.89
N ALA A 358 -1.26 15.58 25.00
CA ALA A 358 -0.88 14.22 25.35
C ALA A 358 0.58 14.10 25.82
N LYS A 359 1.51 14.79 25.15
CA LYS A 359 2.93 14.79 25.54
C LYS A 359 3.14 15.48 26.89
N GLN A 360 2.46 16.60 27.13
CA GLN A 360 2.53 17.32 28.41
C GLN A 360 1.96 16.49 29.57
N GLU A 361 0.78 15.90 29.39
CA GLU A 361 0.15 15.03 30.40
C GLU A 361 1.04 13.83 30.73
N TYR A 362 1.63 13.20 29.71
CA TYR A 362 2.57 12.10 29.91
C TYR A 362 3.84 12.54 30.64
N ALA A 363 4.44 13.68 30.25
CA ALA A 363 5.62 14.23 30.91
C ALA A 363 5.39 14.49 32.40
N ILE A 364 4.23 15.10 32.74
CA ILE A 364 3.82 15.35 34.13
C ILE A 364 3.66 14.03 34.87
N ALA A 365 2.95 13.05 34.29
CA ALA A 365 2.71 11.76 34.92
C ALA A 365 3.99 10.95 35.18
N GLN A 366 5.02 11.13 34.36
CA GLN A 366 6.31 10.45 34.48
C GLN A 366 7.40 11.29 35.18
N GLY A 367 7.10 12.53 35.57
CA GLY A 367 8.07 13.43 36.19
C GLY A 367 9.24 13.82 35.27
N LEU A 368 9.02 13.86 33.95
CA LEU A 368 10.04 14.19 32.96
C LEU A 368 10.27 15.70 32.89
N SER A 369 11.55 16.11 32.89
CA SER A 369 11.97 17.50 32.71
C SER A 369 12.46 17.74 31.28
N GLY A 370 12.01 18.82 30.63
CA GLY A 370 12.46 19.22 29.30
C GLY A 370 11.33 19.81 28.45
N PRO A 371 11.62 20.21 27.20
CA PRO A 371 10.60 20.62 26.24
C PRO A 371 9.60 19.48 25.99
N TRP A 372 8.30 19.77 26.05
CA TRP A 372 7.26 18.76 25.84
C TRP A 372 7.34 18.14 24.43
N GLU A 373 7.91 18.88 23.48
CA GLU A 373 8.07 18.46 22.10
C GLU A 373 8.99 17.23 21.99
N ASP A 374 10.00 17.11 22.86
CA ASP A 374 11.00 16.02 22.90
C ASP A 374 10.49 14.78 23.67
N VAL A 375 9.31 14.87 24.28
CA VAL A 375 8.73 13.74 25.01
C VAL A 375 8.26 12.68 24.02
N GLU A 376 8.82 11.47 24.15
CA GLU A 376 8.37 10.28 23.46
C GLU A 376 7.25 9.62 24.27
N VAL A 377 6.13 9.31 23.61
CA VAL A 377 4.97 8.66 24.25
C VAL A 377 4.99 7.15 23.97
N PRO A 378 4.54 6.31 24.92
CA PRO A 378 4.49 4.87 24.73
C PRO A 378 3.38 4.48 23.75
N TYR A 379 3.42 3.23 23.27
CA TYR A 379 2.54 2.71 22.23
C TYR A 379 1.05 2.93 22.52
N ASP A 380 0.60 2.62 23.74
CA ASP A 380 -0.81 2.73 24.07
C ASP A 380 -1.31 4.19 24.08
N THR A 381 -0.45 5.14 24.48
CA THR A 381 -0.75 6.57 24.40
C THR A 381 -0.78 7.03 22.94
N LEU A 382 0.23 6.67 22.12
CA LEU A 382 0.31 7.02 20.70
C LEU A 382 -0.91 6.52 19.92
N MET A 383 -1.28 5.25 20.11
CA MET A 383 -2.40 4.63 19.42
C MET A 383 -3.75 5.05 19.98
N GLY A 384 -3.77 5.61 21.20
CA GLY A 384 -4.95 6.09 21.90
C GLY A 384 -5.40 7.51 21.52
N LEU A 385 -4.59 8.28 20.79
CA LEU A 385 -4.94 9.64 20.36
C LEU A 385 -6.12 9.63 19.37
N PRO A 386 -7.30 10.18 19.72
CA PRO A 386 -8.50 10.02 18.92
C PRO A 386 -8.46 10.80 17.60
N TYR A 387 -8.02 12.06 17.59
CA TYR A 387 -8.00 12.89 16.38
C TYR A 387 -6.88 12.47 15.41
N LEU A 388 -5.70 12.14 15.93
CA LEU A 388 -4.63 11.51 15.15
C LEU A 388 -5.09 10.21 14.49
N ASP A 389 -5.75 9.32 15.23
CA ASP A 389 -6.30 8.09 14.69
C ASP A 389 -7.38 8.34 13.62
N ALA A 390 -8.24 9.34 13.84
CA ALA A 390 -9.25 9.76 12.88
C ALA A 390 -8.63 10.26 11.55
N ILE A 391 -7.55 11.06 11.61
CA ILE A 391 -6.82 11.55 10.45
C ILE A 391 -6.22 10.39 9.64
N VAL A 392 -5.55 9.45 10.32
CA VAL A 392 -4.94 8.29 9.67
C VAL A 392 -6.01 7.41 9.02
N ARG A 393 -7.10 7.09 9.73
CA ARG A 393 -8.20 6.26 9.20
C ARG A 393 -8.90 6.91 8.02
N GLU A 394 -9.24 8.19 8.12
CA GLU A 394 -9.95 8.86 7.03
C GLU A 394 -9.08 9.01 5.79
N THR A 395 -7.79 9.27 5.98
CA THR A 395 -6.83 9.31 4.87
C THR A 395 -6.72 7.95 4.19
N LEU A 396 -6.60 6.85 4.95
CA LEU A 396 -6.52 5.51 4.38
C LEU A 396 -7.84 5.05 3.73
N ARG A 397 -8.98 5.52 4.23
CA ARG A 397 -10.29 5.27 3.61
C ARG A 397 -10.41 5.99 2.27
N VAL A 398 -10.23 7.31 2.26
CA VAL A 398 -10.43 8.16 1.07
C VAL A 398 -9.31 8.01 0.05
N TYR A 399 -8.08 7.76 0.48
CA TYR A 399 -6.91 7.69 -0.38
C TYR A 399 -6.11 6.39 -0.14
N PRO A 400 -6.69 5.22 -0.46
CA PRO A 400 -5.99 3.95 -0.28
C PRO A 400 -4.76 3.89 -1.20
N PRO A 401 -3.53 3.66 -0.67
CA PRO A 401 -2.31 3.62 -1.49
C PRO A 401 -2.42 2.66 -2.68
N THR A 402 -3.03 1.50 -2.45
CA THR A 402 -3.42 0.53 -3.48
C THR A 402 -4.93 0.57 -3.68
N SER A 403 -5.36 1.00 -4.87
CA SER A 403 -6.79 1.21 -5.15
C SER A 403 -7.49 0.02 -5.79
N LEU A 404 -6.73 -0.86 -6.46
CA LEU A 404 -7.26 -1.97 -7.26
C LEU A 404 -6.42 -3.23 -7.05
N LEU A 405 -7.07 -4.39 -6.99
CA LEU A 405 -6.42 -5.70 -6.95
C LEU A 405 -7.08 -6.64 -7.93
N SER A 406 -6.36 -7.64 -8.43
CA SER A 406 -6.92 -8.62 -9.37
C SER A 406 -6.99 -10.02 -8.79
N ARG A 407 -8.05 -10.74 -9.17
CA ARG A 407 -8.23 -12.18 -8.93
C ARG A 407 -8.58 -12.88 -10.24
N THR A 408 -8.34 -14.18 -10.31
CA THR A 408 -8.84 -15.07 -11.35
C THR A 408 -9.69 -16.13 -10.68
N ALA A 409 -10.92 -16.30 -11.16
CA ALA A 409 -11.76 -17.43 -10.76
C ALA A 409 -11.14 -18.72 -11.31
N ARG A 410 -10.75 -19.63 -10.43
CA ARG A 410 -10.18 -20.96 -10.76
C ARG A 410 -11.25 -22.01 -11.00
N GLN A 411 -12.49 -21.72 -10.63
CA GLN A 411 -13.66 -22.56 -10.84
C GLN A 411 -14.86 -21.67 -11.18
N SER A 412 -15.83 -22.23 -11.91
CA SER A 412 -17.11 -21.57 -12.12
C SER A 412 -17.84 -21.41 -10.79
N SER A 413 -18.35 -20.21 -10.51
CA SER A 413 -19.02 -19.87 -9.24
C SER A 413 -20.14 -18.85 -9.44
N ILE A 414 -20.99 -18.69 -8.42
CA ILE A 414 -22.04 -17.67 -8.38
C ILE A 414 -21.64 -16.65 -7.34
N LEU A 415 -21.43 -15.41 -7.78
CA LEU A 415 -21.06 -14.29 -6.92
C LEU A 415 -22.33 -13.56 -6.46
N PRO A 416 -22.75 -13.71 -5.19
CA PRO A 416 -23.90 -12.99 -4.67
C PRO A 416 -23.56 -11.49 -4.53
N LEU A 417 -24.56 -10.64 -4.79
CA LEU A 417 -24.50 -9.21 -4.61
C LEU A 417 -25.42 -8.82 -3.46
N HIS A 418 -24.95 -7.93 -2.60
CA HIS A 418 -25.83 -7.32 -1.63
C HIS A 418 -26.79 -6.33 -2.31
N GLU A 419 -26.24 -5.51 -3.20
CA GLU A 419 -27.01 -4.57 -3.99
C GLU A 419 -27.30 -5.17 -5.37
N PRO A 420 -28.58 -5.41 -5.71
CA PRO A 420 -28.92 -5.85 -7.05
C PRO A 420 -28.47 -4.81 -8.08
N ILE A 421 -27.83 -5.26 -9.16
CA ILE A 421 -27.45 -4.40 -10.29
C ILE A 421 -28.45 -4.55 -11.42
N ARG A 422 -28.52 -3.55 -12.30
CA ARG A 422 -29.34 -3.63 -13.51
C ARG A 422 -28.56 -4.35 -14.62
N SER A 423 -29.13 -5.42 -15.16
CA SER A 423 -28.58 -6.20 -16.28
C SER A 423 -28.68 -5.45 -17.61
N ALA A 424 -28.02 -5.96 -18.65
CA ALA A 424 -28.09 -5.42 -20.00
C ALA A 424 -29.49 -5.51 -20.63
N SER A 425 -30.34 -6.46 -20.18
CA SER A 425 -31.75 -6.56 -20.57
C SER A 425 -32.65 -5.60 -19.77
N GLY A 426 -32.13 -4.97 -18.71
CA GLY A 426 -32.87 -4.06 -17.84
C GLY A 426 -33.42 -4.70 -16.56
N GLU A 427 -33.26 -6.02 -16.39
CA GLU A 427 -33.69 -6.76 -15.20
C GLU A 427 -32.75 -6.51 -14.01
N MET A 428 -33.26 -6.62 -12.78
CA MET A 428 -32.43 -6.56 -11.59
C MET A 428 -31.84 -7.94 -11.30
N ILE A 429 -30.52 -8.04 -11.16
CA ILE A 429 -29.80 -9.27 -10.83
C ILE A 429 -29.11 -9.12 -9.48
N SER A 430 -29.37 -10.07 -8.57
CA SER A 430 -28.78 -10.13 -7.23
C SER A 430 -27.58 -11.09 -7.14
N ALA A 431 -27.24 -11.77 -8.23
CA ALA A 431 -26.09 -12.64 -8.31
C ALA A 431 -25.52 -12.65 -9.72
N VAL A 432 -24.21 -12.85 -9.82
CA VAL A 432 -23.47 -12.89 -11.08
C VAL A 432 -22.85 -14.26 -11.25
N HIS A 433 -23.10 -14.91 -12.40
CA HIS A 433 -22.34 -16.10 -12.76
C HIS A 433 -20.93 -15.71 -13.19
N VAL A 434 -19.92 -16.28 -12.52
CA VAL A 434 -18.51 -16.07 -12.79
C VAL A 434 -17.94 -17.36 -13.37
N PRO A 435 -17.71 -17.43 -14.70
CA PRO A 435 -17.08 -18.58 -15.32
C PRO A 435 -15.64 -18.77 -14.83
N GLU A 436 -15.17 -20.01 -14.94
CA GLU A 436 -13.76 -20.34 -14.76
C GLU A 436 -12.86 -19.48 -15.66
N ASN A 437 -11.71 -19.08 -15.14
CA ASN A 437 -10.70 -18.23 -15.77
C ASN A 437 -11.14 -16.78 -16.05
N THR A 438 -12.24 -16.34 -15.45
CA THR A 438 -12.63 -14.92 -15.45
C THR A 438 -11.72 -14.12 -14.52
N THR A 439 -11.19 -13.00 -14.99
CA THR A 439 -10.45 -12.05 -14.15
C THR A 439 -11.42 -11.07 -13.50
N LEU A 440 -11.28 -10.89 -12.19
CA LEU A 440 -12.01 -9.91 -11.40
C LEU A 440 -11.05 -8.83 -10.92
N ILE A 441 -11.51 -7.59 -10.90
CA ILE A 441 -10.85 -6.44 -10.30
C ILE A 441 -11.61 -6.08 -9.03
N ILE A 442 -10.99 -6.29 -7.88
CA ILE A 442 -11.46 -5.78 -6.60
C ILE A 442 -11.14 -4.28 -6.57
N SER A 443 -12.16 -3.46 -6.41
CA SER A 443 -11.98 -2.02 -6.21
C SER A 443 -12.04 -1.65 -4.74
N ILE A 444 -10.88 -1.41 -4.18
CA ILE A 444 -10.72 -0.87 -2.83
C ILE A 444 -11.23 0.57 -2.80
N LEU A 445 -10.91 1.35 -3.84
CA LEU A 445 -11.34 2.75 -3.94
C LEU A 445 -12.86 2.85 -3.88
N ALA A 446 -13.58 2.14 -4.75
CA ALA A 446 -15.03 2.21 -4.77
C ALA A 446 -15.67 1.64 -3.50
N ALA A 447 -15.12 0.56 -2.93
CA ALA A 447 -15.59 0.00 -1.67
C ALA A 447 -15.49 1.03 -0.52
N ASN A 448 -14.39 1.76 -0.45
CA ASN A 448 -14.19 2.79 0.57
C ASN A 448 -15.00 4.08 0.33
N HIS A 449 -15.56 4.27 -0.87
CA HIS A 449 -16.39 5.43 -1.26
C HIS A 449 -17.85 5.05 -1.46
N ASN A 450 -18.26 3.83 -1.08
CA ASN A 450 -19.65 3.41 -1.20
C ASN A 450 -20.53 4.29 -0.30
N LYS A 451 -21.31 5.19 -0.91
CA LYS A 451 -22.19 6.15 -0.22
C LYS A 451 -23.22 5.47 0.67
N ARG A 452 -23.65 4.25 0.32
CA ARG A 452 -24.57 3.50 1.17
C ARG A 452 -23.92 3.12 2.48
N ILE A 453 -22.67 2.66 2.49
CA ILE A 453 -21.97 2.22 3.70
C ILE A 453 -21.35 3.39 4.48
N TRP A 454 -20.73 4.34 3.78
CA TRP A 454 -19.95 5.41 4.39
C TRP A 454 -20.70 6.74 4.55
N GLY A 455 -21.91 6.87 3.99
CA GLY A 455 -22.72 8.09 3.97
C GLY A 455 -22.60 8.87 2.64
N GLU A 456 -23.49 9.84 2.41
CA GLU A 456 -23.49 10.64 1.17
C GLU A 456 -22.18 11.41 0.95
N ASP A 457 -21.52 11.79 2.04
CA ASP A 457 -20.21 12.44 2.08
C ASP A 457 -19.04 11.45 1.98
N ALA A 458 -19.25 10.22 1.47
CA ALA A 458 -18.21 9.20 1.39
C ALA A 458 -16.98 9.65 0.57
N GLU A 459 -17.16 10.59 -0.36
CA GLU A 459 -16.06 11.11 -1.18
C GLU A 459 -15.27 12.24 -0.51
N GLU A 460 -15.85 12.85 0.53
CA GLU A 460 -15.21 13.91 1.30
C GLU A 460 -14.24 13.32 2.33
N TRP A 461 -13.09 13.96 2.44
CA TRP A 461 -12.17 13.71 3.55
C TRP A 461 -12.64 14.50 4.77
N ARG A 462 -13.09 13.79 5.81
CA ARG A 462 -13.51 14.39 7.08
C ARG A 462 -13.10 13.51 8.27
N ALA A 463 -12.09 13.92 9.02
CA ALA A 463 -11.61 13.18 10.19
C ALA A 463 -12.72 12.97 11.24
N GLU A 464 -13.59 13.95 11.43
CA GLU A 464 -14.72 13.94 12.37
C GLU A 464 -15.71 12.77 12.14
N ARG A 465 -15.66 12.11 10.98
CA ARG A 465 -16.41 10.87 10.71
C ARG A 465 -16.15 9.81 11.79
N TRP A 466 -14.92 9.77 12.29
CA TRP A 466 -14.44 8.78 13.26
C TRP A 466 -14.66 9.21 14.71
N LEU A 467 -15.27 10.37 14.96
CA LEU A 467 -15.35 11.00 16.28
C LEU A 467 -16.78 11.29 16.70
N SER A 468 -17.11 11.02 17.96
CA SER A 468 -18.37 11.45 18.58
C SER A 468 -18.43 12.98 18.69
N ALA A 469 -19.59 13.52 19.07
CA ALA A 469 -19.72 14.94 19.37
C ALA A 469 -18.81 15.38 20.54
N SER A 470 -18.46 14.48 21.46
CA SER A 470 -17.50 14.73 22.56
C SER A 470 -16.03 14.67 22.12
N GLY A 471 -15.74 14.33 20.86
CA GLY A 471 -14.37 14.18 20.35
C GLY A 471 -13.73 12.83 20.67
N GLU A 472 -14.49 11.90 21.26
CA GLU A 472 -14.05 10.53 21.51
C GLU A 472 -14.15 9.68 20.24
N ARG A 473 -13.34 8.63 20.16
CA ARG A 473 -13.38 7.68 19.03
C ARG A 473 -14.73 6.97 18.99
N ARG A 474 -15.40 6.98 17.83
CA ARG A 474 -16.62 6.18 17.61
C ARG A 474 -16.28 4.69 17.56
N PRO A 475 -17.19 3.81 18.00
CA PRO A 475 -17.08 2.38 17.73
C PRO A 475 -17.09 2.07 16.23
N PHE A 476 -16.33 1.06 15.80
CA PHE A 476 -16.26 0.62 14.41
C PHE A 476 -15.97 -0.88 14.28
N GLY A 477 -16.69 -1.55 13.37
CA GLY A 477 -16.41 -2.94 13.03
C GLY A 477 -16.67 -3.93 14.16
N ASP A 478 -15.73 -4.86 14.39
CA ASP A 478 -15.80 -5.92 15.42
C ASP A 478 -15.04 -5.54 16.71
N ASP A 479 -14.88 -4.24 17.00
CA ASP A 479 -14.56 -3.84 18.36
C ASP A 479 -15.67 -4.40 19.25
N GLY A 480 -15.36 -5.25 20.23
CA GLY A 480 -16.32 -6.11 20.94
C GLY A 480 -17.49 -5.41 21.67
N ASN A 481 -17.66 -4.10 21.50
CA ASN A 481 -18.78 -3.26 21.91
C ASN A 481 -19.78 -2.92 20.77
N SER A 482 -19.58 -3.38 19.53
CA SER A 482 -20.38 -3.01 18.34
C SER A 482 -21.74 -3.70 18.19
N MET A 483 -22.38 -4.10 19.28
CA MET A 483 -23.72 -4.70 19.28
C MET A 483 -24.87 -3.68 19.13
N SER A 484 -24.57 -2.39 18.91
CA SER A 484 -25.59 -1.39 18.55
C SER A 484 -25.45 -1.02 17.08
N GLY A 485 -26.56 -0.99 16.33
CA GLY A 485 -26.63 -0.75 14.88
C GLY A 485 -26.17 0.64 14.39
N ALA A 486 -25.28 1.30 15.12
CA ALA A 486 -24.71 2.63 14.83
C ALA A 486 -23.19 2.61 14.57
N SER A 487 -22.57 1.43 14.42
CA SER A 487 -21.13 1.31 14.19
C SER A 487 -20.75 1.78 12.79
N LEU A 488 -19.74 2.66 12.69
CA LEU A 488 -19.31 3.24 11.43
C LEU A 488 -18.82 2.15 10.46
N GLY A 489 -19.20 2.26 9.19
CA GLY A 489 -18.86 1.26 8.16
C GLY A 489 -19.76 0.01 8.17
N ILE A 490 -20.82 0.01 9.00
CA ILE A 490 -21.86 -1.02 9.02
C ILE A 490 -23.22 -0.39 8.73
N LYS A 491 -23.95 -0.92 7.75
CA LYS A 491 -25.33 -0.49 7.48
C LYS A 491 -26.21 -1.68 7.10
N ASP A 492 -27.37 -1.82 7.73
CA ASP A 492 -28.30 -2.94 7.52
C ASP A 492 -27.64 -4.32 7.70
N GLY A 493 -26.73 -4.44 8.67
CA GLY A 493 -25.93 -5.65 8.91
C GLY A 493 -24.80 -5.88 7.91
N MET A 494 -24.61 -4.97 6.94
CA MET A 494 -23.55 -5.06 5.93
C MET A 494 -22.29 -4.39 6.36
N LYS A 495 -21.19 -5.12 6.28
CA LYS A 495 -19.83 -4.61 6.44
C LYS A 495 -18.92 -5.16 5.36
N TYR A 496 -17.93 -4.38 4.96
CA TYR A 496 -16.84 -4.86 4.13
C TYR A 496 -15.93 -5.81 4.95
N PRO A 497 -15.31 -6.82 4.33
CA PRO A 497 -14.46 -7.80 5.02
C PRO A 497 -13.07 -7.26 5.40
N GLY A 498 -12.88 -5.94 5.38
CA GLY A 498 -11.60 -5.29 5.61
C GLY A 498 -11.09 -5.48 7.03
N VAL A 499 -9.80 -5.80 7.20
CA VAL A 499 -9.20 -6.09 8.52
C VAL A 499 -8.97 -4.85 9.39
N TYR A 500 -9.15 -3.65 8.85
CA TYR A 500 -8.89 -2.40 9.56
C TYR A 500 -10.12 -1.49 9.46
N ALA A 501 -10.85 -1.33 10.56
CA ALA A 501 -12.07 -0.50 10.63
C ALA A 501 -13.05 -0.75 9.47
N THR A 502 -13.23 -2.02 9.08
CA THR A 502 -14.07 -2.47 7.96
C THR A 502 -13.67 -1.94 6.57
N MET A 503 -12.73 -1.01 6.44
CA MET A 503 -12.30 -0.48 5.14
C MET A 503 -11.44 -1.48 4.37
N MET A 504 -11.52 -1.46 3.04
CA MET A 504 -10.83 -2.43 2.19
C MET A 504 -9.36 -2.11 1.93
N THR A 505 -8.83 -1.01 2.50
CA THR A 505 -7.44 -0.53 2.28
C THR A 505 -6.38 -1.57 2.61
N PHE A 506 -6.61 -2.39 3.62
CA PHE A 506 -5.73 -3.50 4.01
C PHE A 506 -6.28 -4.87 3.60
N LEU A 507 -7.29 -4.91 2.72
CA LEU A 507 -8.01 -6.09 2.26
C LEU A 507 -8.63 -6.92 3.40
N GLY A 508 -9.20 -8.07 3.07
CA GLY A 508 -9.83 -9.02 3.98
C GLY A 508 -9.36 -10.47 3.75
N GLY A 509 -9.73 -11.34 4.68
CA GLY A 509 -9.54 -12.79 4.59
C GLY A 509 -8.07 -13.24 4.54
N GLY A 510 -7.80 -14.39 3.89
CA GLY A 510 -6.48 -15.02 3.90
C GLY A 510 -5.38 -14.20 3.23
N ARG A 511 -5.74 -13.13 2.49
CA ARG A 511 -4.81 -12.23 1.78
C ARG A 511 -4.75 -10.83 2.39
N ALA A 512 -5.35 -10.60 3.56
CA ALA A 512 -5.28 -9.32 4.23
C ALA A 512 -3.83 -8.89 4.52
N CYS A 513 -3.58 -7.59 4.57
CA CYS A 513 -2.27 -7.06 4.96
C CYS A 513 -1.94 -7.47 6.40
N ILE A 514 -0.79 -8.10 6.60
CA ILE A 514 -0.31 -8.46 7.94
C ILE A 514 0.39 -7.29 8.65
N GLY A 515 0.96 -6.35 7.87
CA GLY A 515 1.72 -5.21 8.37
C GLY A 515 0.88 -3.98 8.73
N PHE A 516 -0.45 -4.05 8.72
CA PHE A 516 -1.29 -2.86 8.88
C PHE A 516 -1.08 -2.13 10.22
N LYS A 517 -0.85 -2.88 11.31
CA LYS A 517 -0.57 -2.30 12.64
C LYS A 517 0.78 -1.60 12.68
N PHE A 518 1.77 -2.13 11.97
CA PHE A 518 3.08 -1.52 11.85
C PHE A 518 2.99 -0.22 11.06
N ALA A 519 2.32 -0.25 9.91
CA ALA A 519 2.09 0.95 9.09
C ALA A 519 1.31 2.03 9.87
N GLU A 520 0.27 1.66 10.62
CA GLU A 520 -0.49 2.59 11.47
C GLU A 520 0.39 3.23 12.55
N MET A 521 1.20 2.42 13.23
CA MET A 521 2.13 2.89 14.25
C MET A 521 3.17 3.84 13.66
N GLU A 522 3.77 3.50 12.52
CA GLU A 522 4.73 4.33 11.81
C GLU A 522 4.12 5.68 11.40
N MET A 523 2.95 5.67 10.74
CA MET A 523 2.24 6.89 10.36
C MET A 523 2.00 7.81 11.56
N LYS A 524 1.49 7.25 12.66
CA LYS A 524 1.22 8.00 13.89
C LYS A 524 2.49 8.56 14.50
N GLN A 525 3.55 7.75 14.59
CA GLN A 525 4.85 8.17 15.14
C GLN A 525 5.46 9.33 14.33
N VAL A 526 5.44 9.25 13.00
CA VAL A 526 5.97 10.33 12.15
C VAL A 526 5.18 11.63 12.37
N LEU A 527 3.85 11.55 12.47
CA LEU A 527 3.00 12.71 12.71
C LEU A 527 3.23 13.33 14.09
N THR A 528 3.33 12.52 15.16
CA THR A 528 3.57 13.01 16.53
C THR A 528 4.97 13.58 16.73
N THR A 529 5.93 13.26 15.85
CA THR A 529 7.27 13.84 15.87
C THR A 529 7.37 15.13 15.04
N LEU A 530 6.81 15.17 13.83
CA LEU A 530 6.98 16.29 12.89
C LEU A 530 6.00 17.45 13.11
N VAL A 531 4.71 17.18 13.32
CA VAL A 531 3.67 18.21 13.44
C VAL A 531 3.91 19.21 14.59
N PRO A 532 4.47 18.80 15.75
CA PRO A 532 4.80 19.74 16.83
C PRO A 532 5.83 20.82 16.47
N ARG A 533 6.73 20.56 15.51
CA ARG A 533 7.88 21.44 15.22
C ARG A 533 7.83 22.08 13.85
N ILE A 534 7.16 21.45 12.90
CA ILE A 534 7.07 21.89 11.51
C ILE A 534 5.62 22.27 11.21
N HIS A 535 5.44 23.48 10.69
CA HIS A 535 4.19 23.91 10.08
C HIS A 535 4.28 23.63 8.58
N PHE A 536 3.22 23.01 8.03
CA PHE A 536 3.15 22.61 6.63
C PHE A 536 2.09 23.45 5.91
N ALA A 537 2.41 23.99 4.76
CA ALA A 537 1.49 24.70 3.87
C ALA A 537 1.71 24.28 2.42
N LEU A 538 0.69 24.47 1.57
CA LEU A 538 0.85 24.30 0.13
C LEU A 538 1.75 25.42 -0.44
N PRO A 539 2.55 25.15 -1.49
CA PRO A 539 3.38 26.16 -2.14
C PRO A 539 2.56 27.37 -2.58
N LYS A 540 2.99 28.56 -2.17
CA LYS A 540 2.37 29.84 -2.60
C LYS A 540 3.25 30.67 -3.50
N SER A 541 4.56 30.48 -3.42
CA SER A 541 5.52 31.22 -4.23
C SER A 541 5.48 30.75 -5.68
N PRO A 542 5.37 31.67 -6.66
CA PRO A 542 5.49 31.30 -8.06
C PRO A 542 6.93 30.88 -8.40
N ASP A 543 7.08 30.04 -9.42
CA ASP A 543 8.37 29.78 -10.06
C ASP A 543 8.88 30.99 -10.87
N GLU A 544 10.02 30.85 -11.53
CA GLU A 544 10.65 31.91 -12.34
C GLU A 544 9.72 32.44 -13.45
N ASP A 545 8.77 31.62 -13.91
CA ASP A 545 7.82 31.94 -14.97
C ASP A 545 6.46 32.43 -14.42
N GLY A 546 6.32 32.60 -13.10
CA GLY A 546 5.11 33.11 -12.47
C GLY A 546 4.07 32.05 -12.09
N HIS A 547 4.39 30.75 -12.17
CA HIS A 547 3.44 29.67 -11.93
C HIS A 547 3.54 29.08 -10.53
N VAL A 548 2.40 28.88 -9.87
CA VAL A 548 2.34 28.22 -8.56
C VAL A 548 2.19 26.71 -8.75
N LYS A 549 2.96 25.92 -8.01
CA LYS A 549 2.94 24.45 -8.09
C LYS A 549 1.61 23.88 -7.59
N GLU A 550 0.87 23.23 -8.49
CA GLU A 550 -0.34 22.47 -8.15
C GLU A 550 -0.01 20.97 -8.04
N ILE A 551 -0.16 20.41 -6.84
CA ILE A 551 0.03 18.97 -6.61
C ILE A 551 -1.21 18.21 -7.04
N TYR A 552 -1.03 17.27 -7.96
CA TYR A 552 -2.06 16.35 -8.42
C TYR A 552 -1.66 14.91 -8.16
N TRP A 553 -2.64 14.08 -7.80
CA TRP A 553 -2.38 12.68 -7.47
C TRP A 553 -2.93 11.75 -8.54
N LYS A 554 -2.01 11.11 -9.26
CA LYS A 554 -2.32 10.12 -10.29
C LYS A 554 -2.63 8.77 -9.66
N MET A 555 -3.57 8.04 -10.25
CA MET A 555 -3.89 6.67 -9.87
C MET A 555 -3.44 5.70 -10.97
N ASN A 556 -2.14 5.51 -11.12
CA ASN A 556 -1.55 4.69 -12.19
C ASN A 556 -1.09 3.31 -11.70
N GLY A 557 -1.73 2.77 -10.66
CA GLY A 557 -1.43 1.48 -10.02
C GLY A 557 -1.29 1.66 -8.51
N LEU A 558 -0.44 2.61 -8.12
CA LEU A 558 -0.44 3.25 -6.80
C LEU A 558 -0.95 4.68 -6.94
N GLN A 559 -1.18 5.35 -5.80
CA GLN A 559 -1.41 6.78 -5.77
C GLN A 559 -0.08 7.54 -5.75
N VAL A 560 0.22 8.24 -6.85
CA VAL A 560 1.50 8.93 -7.07
C VAL A 560 1.27 10.45 -7.18
N PRO A 561 1.87 11.27 -6.30
CA PRO A 561 1.77 12.72 -6.38
C PRO A 561 2.72 13.27 -7.43
N VAL A 562 2.25 14.18 -8.26
CA VAL A 562 3.02 14.89 -9.29
C VAL A 562 2.64 16.37 -9.27
N VAL A 563 3.49 17.25 -9.79
CA VAL A 563 3.14 18.66 -10.01
C VAL A 563 2.64 18.83 -11.44
N ARG A 564 1.51 19.53 -11.61
CA ARG A 564 0.92 19.78 -12.93
C ARG A 564 1.73 20.80 -13.73
N PRO A 565 1.73 20.70 -15.08
CA PRO A 565 2.22 21.77 -15.93
C PRO A 565 1.37 23.03 -15.75
N PRO A 566 1.96 24.23 -15.88
CA PRO A 566 3.32 24.50 -16.35
C PRO A 566 4.44 24.37 -15.29
N ALA A 567 4.13 24.44 -13.99
CA ALA A 567 5.13 24.43 -12.92
C ALA A 567 5.81 23.05 -12.65
N GLY A 568 5.40 22.01 -13.37
CA GLY A 568 5.93 20.66 -13.26
C GLY A 568 5.71 19.84 -14.53
N ASP A 569 6.23 18.61 -14.54
CA ASP A 569 6.26 17.73 -15.71
C ASP A 569 5.11 16.72 -15.76
N ASN A 570 4.25 16.68 -14.73
CA ASN A 570 3.20 15.68 -14.55
C ASN A 570 3.71 14.22 -14.51
N VAL A 571 5.01 13.98 -14.30
CA VAL A 571 5.63 12.65 -14.41
C VAL A 571 6.47 12.34 -13.18
N THR A 572 7.27 13.30 -12.72
CA THR A 572 8.15 13.16 -11.57
C THR A 572 7.35 13.17 -10.28
N ALA A 573 7.55 12.12 -9.46
CA ALA A 573 6.87 12.00 -8.18
C ALA A 573 7.42 13.00 -7.16
N GLN A 574 6.56 13.87 -6.63
CA GLN A 574 6.99 14.93 -5.71
C GLN A 574 5.81 15.49 -4.90
N VAL A 575 6.12 15.95 -3.69
CA VAL A 575 5.19 16.64 -2.77
C VAL A 575 5.92 17.88 -2.23
N PRO A 576 6.05 18.95 -3.03
CA PRO A 576 6.62 20.22 -2.57
C PRO A 576 5.67 20.87 -1.57
N LEU A 577 6.14 21.17 -0.36
CA LEU A 577 5.38 21.89 0.66
C LEU A 577 6.19 23.06 1.20
N ASP A 578 5.50 24.15 1.52
CA ASP A 578 6.02 25.30 2.23
C ASP A 578 6.15 24.95 3.71
N LEU A 579 7.38 24.83 4.21
CA LEU A 579 7.70 24.48 5.59
C LEU A 579 8.23 25.68 6.36
N ARG A 580 7.85 25.79 7.63
CA ARG A 580 8.46 26.72 8.59
C ARG A 580 8.42 26.15 10.00
N ARG A 581 9.17 26.77 10.91
CA ARG A 581 9.06 26.47 12.34
C ARG A 581 7.66 26.83 12.85
N VAL A 582 7.16 26.00 13.76
CA VAL A 582 5.87 26.20 14.44
C VAL A 582 5.92 27.44 15.33
N ARG A 583 4.78 28.12 15.41
CA ARG A 583 4.52 29.31 16.23
C ARG A 583 3.32 29.02 17.16
N GLU A 584 3.12 29.84 18.19
CA GLU A 584 2.00 29.61 19.12
C GLU A 584 0.61 29.79 18.48
N ASP A 585 0.49 30.63 17.44
CA ASP A 585 -0.74 30.80 16.66
C ASP A 585 -1.07 29.59 15.75
N ASP A 586 -0.15 28.63 15.63
CA ASP A 586 -0.38 27.36 14.91
C ASP A 586 -1.11 26.31 15.75
N PHE A 587 -1.39 26.59 17.02
CA PHE A 587 -2.18 25.73 17.89
C PHE A 587 -3.63 26.22 17.90
N MET A 588 -4.58 25.32 18.15
CA MET A 588 -5.91 25.81 18.48
C MET A 588 -5.82 26.62 19.77
N ASN A 589 -6.28 27.88 19.70
CA ASN A 589 -6.67 28.64 20.87
C ASN A 589 -7.59 27.74 21.70
N GLN A 590 -7.26 27.55 22.99
CA GLN A 590 -7.96 26.62 23.87
C GLN A 590 -9.49 26.72 23.67
N PRO A 591 -10.23 25.61 23.60
CA PRO A 591 -11.68 25.68 23.55
C PRO A 591 -12.19 26.41 24.80
N ARG A 592 -13.15 27.33 24.60
CA ARG A 592 -14.00 27.81 25.69
C ARG A 592 -14.81 26.66 26.28
#